data_AF-A0A2X2BF42-F1
#
_entry.id   AF-A0A2X2BF42-F1
#
_cell.length_a   1.000
_cell.length_b   1.000
_cell.length_c   1.000
_cell.angle_alpha   90.00
_cell.angle_beta   90.00
_cell.angle_gamma   90.00
#
_symmetry.space_group_name_H-M   'P 1'
#
loop_
_entity.id
_entity.type
_entity.pdbx_description
1 polymer ?
#
loop_
_entity_poly.entity_id
_entity_poly.type
_entity_poly.pdbx_seq_one_letter_code
_entity_poly.pdbx_strand_id
1 'polypeptide(L)'
;MVFIVILHIWEMEVVFTKYHHTDFTHAQQIELAQALKALNQSQGNPITVSNSIHAKELYADLGFIIHEIDAPRSISANGNRQSAKEIIAVLPEVC
;
A
#
# COMPACT_ATOMS: atom_id res chain seq x y z
N MET A 1 1.49 -12.36 15.43
CA MET A 1 0.55 -11.22 15.36
C MET A 1 0.66 -10.64 13.95
N VAL A 2 -0.43 -10.50 13.19
CA VAL A 2 -0.36 -10.01 11.80
C VAL A 2 -0.45 -8.49 11.82
N PHE A 3 0.57 -7.80 11.28
CA PHE A 3 0.49 -6.35 11.08
C PHE A 3 -0.07 -6.08 9.68
N ILE A 4 -1.27 -5.51 9.65
CA ILE A 4 -1.97 -5.10 8.44
C ILE A 4 -1.77 -3.59 8.29
N VAL A 5 -1.01 -3.16 7.28
CA VAL A 5 -0.88 -1.75 6.91
C VAL A 5 -1.75 -1.50 5.69
N ILE A 6 -2.94 -0.95 5.90
CA ILE A 6 -3.80 -0.47 4.82
C ILE A 6 -3.44 0.99 4.57
N LEU A 7 -2.68 1.26 3.51
CA LEU A 7 -2.47 2.63 3.04
C LEU A 7 -3.44 2.89 1.88
N HIS A 8 -4.67 3.27 2.21
CA HIS A 8 -5.64 3.77 1.25
C HIS A 8 -5.70 5.30 1.37
N ILE A 9 -4.82 5.98 0.63
CA ILE A 9 -4.93 7.43 0.42
C ILE A 9 -5.18 7.62 -1.06
N TRP A 10 -6.40 8.03 -1.44
CA TRP A 10 -6.65 8.98 -2.54
C TRP A 10 -8.11 9.46 -2.59
N GLU A 11 -8.28 10.66 -3.14
CA GLU A 11 -9.37 11.64 -3.06
C GLU A 11 -10.81 11.12 -3.19
N MET A 12 -11.70 11.70 -2.36
CA MET A 12 -13.15 11.70 -2.55
C MET A 12 -13.67 13.14 -2.44
N GLU A 13 -14.35 13.63 -3.49
CA GLU A 13 -15.20 14.83 -3.42
C GLU A 13 -16.46 14.54 -2.60
N VAL A 14 -16.33 14.49 -1.28
CA VAL A 14 -17.25 15.06 -0.29
C VAL A 14 -16.40 15.35 0.96
N VAL A 15 -15.88 16.58 1.08
CA VAL A 15 -15.05 17.13 2.19
C VAL A 15 -14.27 16.08 3.00
N PHE A 16 -13.44 15.28 2.31
CA PHE A 16 -12.39 14.50 2.93
C PHE A 16 -11.06 15.06 2.43
N THR A 17 -10.59 16.12 3.08
CA THR A 17 -9.49 16.95 2.55
C THR A 17 -8.09 16.38 2.82
N LYS A 18 -7.96 15.32 3.62
CA LYS A 18 -6.79 14.42 3.80
C LYS A 18 -6.97 13.59 5.08
N TYR A 19 -6.36 12.40 5.15
CA TYR A 19 -6.19 11.65 6.42
C TYR A 19 -5.09 12.24 7.30
N HIS A 20 -4.24 13.11 6.76
CA HIS A 20 -3.07 13.66 7.42
C HIS A 20 -2.81 15.11 6.99
N HIS A 21 -2.37 15.97 7.90
CA HIS A 21 -2.18 17.40 7.61
C HIS A 21 -1.06 17.67 6.59
N THR A 22 -0.15 16.72 6.39
CA THR A 22 0.92 16.77 5.38
C THR A 22 0.77 15.66 4.38
N ASP A 23 1.26 15.90 3.16
CA ASP A 23 1.27 14.89 2.11
C ASP A 23 2.16 13.71 2.50
N PHE A 24 1.74 12.52 2.06
CA PHE A 24 2.55 11.31 2.17
C PHE A 24 3.45 11.23 0.94
N THR A 25 4.72 11.56 1.14
CA THR A 25 5.71 11.66 0.07
C THR A 25 6.25 10.30 -0.36
N HIS A 26 6.84 10.24 -1.56
CA HIS A 26 7.51 9.03 -2.03
C HIS A 26 8.65 8.58 -1.09
N ALA A 27 9.40 9.53 -0.50
CA ALA A 27 10.44 9.21 0.48
C ALA A 27 9.85 8.51 1.72
N GLN A 28 8.73 9.02 2.24
CA GLN A 28 8.02 8.38 3.37
C GLN A 28 7.44 7.02 2.99
N GLN A 29 7.07 6.81 1.73
CA GLN A 29 6.66 5.50 1.23
C GLN A 29 7.81 4.48 1.25
N ILE A 30 9.02 4.91 0.87
CA ILE A 30 10.23 4.08 0.96
C ILE A 30 10.57 3.77 2.42
N GLU A 31 10.57 4.79 3.28
CA GLU A 31 10.84 4.63 4.72
C GLU A 31 9.88 3.65 5.38
N LEU A 32 8.58 3.75 5.06
CA LEU A 32 7.57 2.81 5.54
C LEU A 32 7.87 1.37 5.09
N ALA A 33 8.15 1.17 3.80
CA ALA A 33 8.40 -0.17 3.26
C ALA A 33 9.66 -0.82 3.89
N GLN A 34 10.71 -0.02 4.10
CA GLN A 34 11.93 -0.47 4.79
C GLN A 34 11.68 -0.78 6.26
N ALA A 35 10.93 0.06 6.98
CA ALA A 35 10.59 -0.17 8.38
C ALA A 35 9.78 -1.47 8.55
N LEU A 36 8.85 -1.75 7.65
CA LEU A 36 8.06 -2.99 7.65
C LEU A 36 8.93 -4.23 7.40
N LYS A 37 9.89 -4.14 6.48
CA LYS A 37 10.86 -5.21 6.25
C LYS A 37 11.71 -5.46 7.50
N ALA A 38 12.23 -4.40 8.12
CA ALA A 38 13.02 -4.50 9.34
C ALA A 38 12.20 -5.08 10.51
N LEU A 39 10.92 -4.71 10.63
CA LEU A 39 10.01 -5.28 11.63
C LEU A 39 9.80 -6.78 11.42
N ASN A 40 9.53 -7.21 10.18
CA ASN A 40 9.41 -8.61 9.82
C ASN A 40 10.68 -9.41 10.15
N GLN A 41 11.86 -8.86 9.83
CA GLN A 41 13.13 -9.52 10.09
C GLN A 41 13.48 -9.62 11.58
N SER A 42 13.15 -8.59 12.35
CA SER A 42 13.50 -8.54 13.78
C SER A 42 12.53 -9.33 14.68
N GLN A 43 11.26 -9.45 14.28
CA GLN A 43 10.22 -10.06 15.10
C GLN A 43 9.60 -11.33 14.50
N GLY A 44 9.94 -11.68 13.25
CA GLY A 44 9.33 -12.79 12.53
C GLY A 44 7.88 -12.53 12.12
N ASN A 45 7.26 -11.41 12.50
CA ASN A 45 5.84 -11.19 12.25
C ASN A 45 5.54 -11.06 10.75
N PRO A 46 4.53 -11.77 10.21
CA PRO A 46 4.11 -11.59 8.83
C PRO A 46 3.52 -10.20 8.63
N ILE A 47 3.81 -9.60 7.47
CA ILE A 47 3.36 -8.26 7.09
C ILE A 47 2.47 -8.36 5.87
N THR A 48 1.36 -7.62 5.88
CA THR A 48 0.51 -7.44 4.69
C THR A 48 0.27 -5.96 4.45
N VAL A 49 0.51 -5.51 3.23
CA VAL A 49 0.36 -4.12 2.80
C VAL A 49 -0.57 -4.01 1.61
N SER A 50 -1.54 -3.10 1.66
CA SER A 50 -2.38 -2.72 0.51
C SER A 50 -1.93 -1.38 -0.05
N ASN A 51 -1.76 -1.29 -1.37
CA ASN A 51 -1.36 -0.05 -2.06
C ASN A 51 -1.82 -0.04 -3.53
N SER A 52 -1.57 1.06 -4.25
CA SER A 52 -1.75 1.15 -5.71
C SER A 52 -0.68 0.37 -6.47
N ILE A 53 -0.94 0.08 -7.75
CA ILE A 53 -0.01 -0.62 -8.65
C ILE A 53 1.37 0.06 -8.76
N HIS A 54 1.47 1.38 -8.56
CA HIS A 54 2.74 2.12 -8.64
C HIS A 54 3.75 1.74 -7.56
N ALA A 55 3.28 1.15 -6.44
CA ALA A 55 4.16 0.71 -5.35
C ALA A 55 4.72 -0.70 -5.58
N LYS A 56 4.32 -1.39 -6.65
CA LYS A 56 4.66 -2.79 -6.92
C LYS A 56 6.16 -3.06 -6.87
N GLU A 57 6.93 -2.27 -7.61
CA GLU A 57 8.38 -2.46 -7.72
C GLU A 57 9.07 -2.27 -6.36
N LEU A 58 8.71 -1.22 -5.62
CA LEU A 58 9.23 -0.96 -4.27
C LEU A 58 9.07 -2.16 -3.34
N TYR A 59 7.87 -2.75 -3.28
CA TYR A 59 7.62 -3.89 -2.40
C TYR A 59 8.25 -5.19 -2.94
N ALA A 60 8.24 -5.39 -4.26
CA ALA A 60 8.87 -6.56 -4.89
C ALA A 60 10.39 -6.59 -4.63
N ASP A 61 11.08 -5.46 -4.76
CA ASP A 61 12.52 -5.33 -4.53
C ASP A 61 12.91 -5.63 -3.08
N LEU A 62 12.00 -5.37 -2.13
CA LEU A 62 12.16 -5.72 -0.71
C LEU A 62 11.79 -7.18 -0.40
N GLY A 63 11.44 -7.96 -1.42
CA GLY A 63 11.12 -9.39 -1.32
C GLY A 63 9.71 -9.68 -0.83
N PHE A 64 8.77 -8.74 -0.94
CA PHE A 64 7.35 -9.03 -0.72
C PHE A 64 6.80 -9.85 -1.88
N ILE A 65 5.90 -10.78 -1.58
CA ILE A 65 5.06 -11.47 -2.56
C ILE A 65 3.94 -10.52 -2.95
N ILE A 66 3.81 -10.21 -4.24
CA ILE A 66 2.81 -9.27 -4.74
C ILE A 66 1.61 -9.99 -5.33
N HIS A 67 0.42 -9.64 -4.87
CA HIS A 67 -0.86 -10.02 -5.45
C HIS A 67 -1.49 -8.78 -6.08
N GLU A 68 -1.62 -8.77 -7.41
CA GLU A 68 -2.38 -7.72 -8.10
C GLU A 68 -3.87 -8.01 -8.00
N ILE A 69 -4.66 -6.95 -7.77
CA ILE A 69 -6.11 -7.03 -7.73
C ILE A 69 -6.70 -5.94 -8.62
N ASP A 70 -7.74 -6.30 -9.36
CA ASP A 70 -8.59 -5.34 -10.05
C ASP A 70 -9.66 -4.90 -9.04
N ALA A 71 -9.45 -3.74 -8.43
CA ALA A 71 -10.40 -3.19 -7.47
C ALA A 71 -11.56 -2.55 -8.24
N PRO A 72 -12.84 -2.88 -7.94
CA PRO A 72 -14.01 -2.40 -8.70
C PRO A 72 -14.31 -0.90 -8.48
N ARG A 73 -13.37 -0.16 -7.90
CA ARG A 73 -13.52 1.26 -7.59
C ARG A 73 -13.52 2.02 -8.92
N SER A 74 -14.66 2.61 -9.24
CA SER A 74 -14.76 3.54 -10.35
C SER A 74 -14.16 4.87 -9.92
N ILE A 75 -12.94 5.18 -10.33
CA ILE A 75 -12.39 6.54 -10.16
C ILE A 75 -12.99 7.41 -11.26
N SER A 76 -13.73 8.43 -10.87
CA SER A 76 -14.35 9.40 -11.77
C SER A 76 -13.99 10.79 -11.29
N ALA A 77 -12.93 11.37 -11.84
CA ALA A 77 -12.71 12.82 -11.78
C ALA A 77 -13.49 13.53 -12.91
N ASN A 78 -13.61 12.90 -14.09
CA ASN A 78 -14.25 13.46 -15.29
C ASN A 78 -15.35 12.56 -15.90
N GLY A 79 -15.98 11.67 -15.11
CA GLY A 79 -17.09 10.83 -15.56
C GLY A 79 -16.73 9.56 -16.33
N ASN A 80 -15.44 9.29 -16.59
CA ASN A 80 -15.00 8.03 -17.20
C ASN A 80 -14.56 7.04 -16.11
N ARG A 81 -15.36 5.98 -15.90
CA ARG A 81 -15.14 5.00 -14.82
C ARG A 81 -14.19 3.91 -15.30
N GLN A 82 -12.93 3.96 -14.85
CA GLN A 82 -11.96 2.89 -15.07
C GLN A 82 -11.67 2.15 -13.76
N SER A 83 -11.51 0.82 -13.85
CA SER A 83 -11.09 0.00 -12.71
C SER A 83 -9.68 0.40 -12.30
N ALA A 84 -9.47 0.64 -11.00
CA ALA A 84 -8.13 0.88 -10.47
C ALA A 84 -7.41 -0.45 -10.23
N LYS A 85 -6.16 -0.55 -10.72
CA LYS A 85 -5.27 -1.66 -10.37
C LYS A 85 -4.59 -1.38 -9.03
N GLU A 86 -4.72 -2.31 -8.10
CA GLU A 86 -4.14 -2.23 -6.76
C GLU A 86 -3.30 -3.49 -6.48
N ILE A 87 -2.53 -3.45 -5.40
CA ILE A 87 -1.71 -4.58 -4.94
C ILE A 87 -2.00 -4.90 -3.46
N ILE A 88 -1.84 -6.18 -3.14
CA ILE A 88 -1.62 -6.68 -1.79
C ILE A 88 -0.22 -7.29 -1.76
N ALA A 89 0.70 -6.67 -1.02
CA ALA A 89 2.08 -7.12 -0.84
C ALA A 89 2.21 -7.85 0.51
N VAL A 90 2.80 -9.05 0.50
CA VAL A 90 2.91 -9.91 1.68
C VAL A 90 4.37 -10.28 1.95
N LEU A 91 4.84 -10.06 3.18
CA LEU A 91 6.04 -10.73 3.69
C LEU A 91 5.61 -11.85 4.64
N PRO A 92 6.02 -13.10 4.38
CA PRO A 92 5.74 -14.21 5.27
C PRO A 92 6.54 -14.10 6.57
N GLU A 93 6.18 -14.93 7.54
CA GLU A 93 6.95 -15.10 8.77
C GLU A 93 8.35 -15.63 8.46
N VAL A 94 9.35 -15.12 9.19
CA VAL A 94 10.73 -15.61 9.12
C VAL A 94 10.88 -16.66 10.21
N CYS A 95 11.08 -17.91 9.79
CA CYS A 95 11.28 -19.06 10.68
C CYS A 95 12.69 -19.07 11.30
#